data_AF-A0A6G3Z927-F1
#
_entry.id   AF-A0A6G3Z927-F1
#
_cell.length_a   1.000
_cell.length_b   1.000
_cell.length_c   1.000
_cell.angle_alpha   90.00
_cell.angle_beta   90.00
_cell.angle_gamma   90.00
#
_symmetry.space_group_name_H-M   'P 1'
#
loop_
_entity.id
_entity.type
_entity.pdbx_description
1 polymer ?
#
loop_
_entity_poly.entity_id
_entity_poly.type
_entity_poly.pdbx_seq_one_letter_code
_entity_poly.pdbx_strand_id
1 'polypeptide(L)'
;MSLQGLPAFYHPLQVAGGTVYYPFEGQGDFLMLPERLDIATTAEGIPDFRLELIHGKNPFLPPEPYGVLDFKIAPHYALAEGLMQLRQHHPQTTLAPAIFTTGYLYLMLPQGLDAQAQQELSRPQELAWNGLGMARSRLRLSAATSNLLKQALQGDVLMLHARAEMDILGVAPRLPVKVRFNPAALLEALVSMLPQPVAPAPVVARDALVQALRDLSQLPIQLTGESESVDPTILAETLTDWIRVRFGQRVPAPASHQGACMALPSLETVPPGDYTWDLSTPLRCPRPVVLTLDPLRAARNLVTDQGLDAVFHTTIVPPIPTGAVTLEVSANLPRQRQGILAMGAHLYAPPRLPYRAQAIAASIEVSSPTDQASTFLRFAPGEPLAYTVTTYVVTQTATGITRLESTPWPHQGNRLALTVDQFPVEFIPIQASQSLLALASIQGVCRWQQADTVGQQAFALTPEQPEITLALPEGAIDATVEITACDRQSDRHLQLEPRPATGLRLDRIP
;
A
#
# COMPACT_ATOMS: atom_id res chain seq x y z
N MET A 1 4.97 21.04 -5.20
CA MET A 1 4.09 19.97 -5.71
C MET A 1 2.71 20.56 -5.95
N SER A 2 2.11 20.33 -7.12
CA SER A 2 0.74 20.79 -7.39
C SER A 2 -0.26 20.00 -6.53
N LEU A 3 -1.33 20.68 -6.07
CA LEU A 3 -2.46 20.05 -5.37
C LEU A 3 -3.62 19.73 -6.33
N GLN A 4 -3.51 20.14 -7.60
CA GLN A 4 -4.51 19.88 -8.63
C GLN A 4 -4.66 18.38 -8.86
N GLY A 5 -5.89 17.92 -9.08
CA GLY A 5 -6.20 16.49 -9.26
C GLY A 5 -6.30 15.67 -7.99
N LEU A 6 -5.91 16.20 -6.81
CA LEU A 6 -6.14 15.51 -5.54
C LEU A 6 -7.62 15.59 -5.15
N PRO A 7 -8.17 14.59 -4.43
CA PRO A 7 -9.54 14.64 -3.94
C PRO A 7 -9.70 15.78 -2.92
N ALA A 8 -10.71 16.62 -3.12
CA ALA A 8 -11.17 17.60 -2.17
C ALA A 8 -12.08 16.92 -1.14
N PHE A 9 -11.71 16.99 0.12
CA PHE A 9 -12.46 16.33 1.20
C PHE A 9 -13.69 17.11 1.68
N TYR A 10 -14.01 18.22 1.01
CA TYR A 10 -15.20 19.02 1.28
C TYR A 10 -16.42 18.42 0.56
N HIS A 11 -17.49 18.16 1.29
CA HIS A 11 -18.76 17.59 0.80
C HIS A 11 -18.60 16.43 -0.20
N PRO A 12 -18.12 15.25 0.25
CA PRO A 12 -18.13 14.08 -0.60
C PRO A 12 -19.55 13.74 -1.07
N LEU A 13 -19.65 13.23 -2.30
CA LEU A 13 -20.88 12.71 -2.88
C LEU A 13 -21.09 11.26 -2.45
N GLN A 14 -22.34 10.91 -2.15
CA GLN A 14 -22.74 9.52 -1.97
C GLN A 14 -23.35 9.02 -3.28
N VAL A 15 -22.81 7.91 -3.79
CA VAL A 15 -23.30 7.24 -4.99
C VAL A 15 -23.53 5.76 -4.70
N ALA A 16 -24.22 5.06 -5.59
CA ALA A 16 -24.32 3.60 -5.51
C ALA A 16 -22.92 2.98 -5.50
N GLY A 17 -22.65 2.19 -4.45
CA GLY A 17 -21.39 1.47 -4.28
C GLY A 17 -20.23 2.28 -3.70
N GLY A 18 -20.45 3.49 -3.18
CA GLY A 18 -19.46 4.15 -2.33
C GLY A 18 -19.54 5.66 -2.23
N THR A 19 -18.47 6.23 -1.68
CA THR A 19 -18.28 7.67 -1.53
C THR A 19 -17.36 8.19 -2.62
N VAL A 20 -17.68 9.35 -3.19
CA VAL A 20 -16.89 10.01 -4.23
C VAL A 20 -16.45 11.40 -3.79
N TYR A 21 -15.20 11.74 -4.05
CA TYR A 21 -14.66 13.08 -3.82
C TYR A 21 -14.52 13.87 -5.13
N TYR A 22 -14.82 15.16 -5.05
CA TYR A 22 -14.55 16.10 -6.13
C TYR A 22 -13.04 16.27 -6.33
N PRO A 23 -12.57 16.52 -7.57
CA PRO A 23 -11.20 16.97 -7.78
C PRO A 23 -11.01 18.38 -7.20
N PHE A 24 -9.90 18.59 -6.50
CA PHE A 24 -9.53 19.91 -5.99
C PHE A 24 -9.35 20.89 -7.16
N GLU A 25 -9.91 22.09 -7.01
CA GLU A 25 -9.99 23.14 -8.04
C GLU A 25 -10.74 22.73 -9.33
N GLY A 26 -11.50 21.64 -9.29
CA GLY A 26 -12.28 21.18 -10.44
C GLY A 26 -11.42 20.62 -11.58
N GLN A 27 -10.15 20.34 -11.33
CA GLN A 27 -9.23 19.78 -12.32
C GLN A 27 -8.88 18.33 -11.99
N GLY A 28 -9.07 17.42 -12.94
CA GLY A 28 -8.79 16.00 -12.80
C GLY A 28 -10.05 15.16 -12.66
N ASP A 29 -9.86 13.91 -12.24
CA ASP A 29 -10.94 12.94 -12.11
C ASP A 29 -11.60 13.04 -10.74
N PHE A 30 -12.89 12.73 -10.66
CA PHE A 30 -13.52 12.44 -9.36
C PHE A 30 -12.92 11.15 -8.81
N LEU A 31 -12.79 11.05 -7.50
CA LEU A 31 -12.16 9.90 -6.86
C LEU A 31 -13.17 9.05 -6.09
N MET A 32 -13.34 7.79 -6.45
CA MET A 32 -14.23 6.84 -5.76
C MET A 32 -13.49 6.05 -4.69
N LEU A 33 -14.02 6.04 -3.48
CA LEU A 33 -13.61 5.08 -2.44
C LEU A 33 -14.20 3.69 -2.74
N PRO A 34 -13.47 2.61 -2.44
CA PRO A 34 -14.00 1.26 -2.57
C PRO A 34 -15.04 0.97 -1.48
N GLU A 35 -15.98 0.07 -1.79
CA GLU A 35 -17.00 -0.37 -0.83
C GLU A 35 -16.49 -1.44 0.14
N ARG A 36 -15.56 -2.28 -0.31
CA ARG A 36 -14.98 -3.37 0.47
C ARG A 36 -13.62 -3.79 -0.07
N LEU A 37 -12.98 -4.69 0.67
CA LEU A 37 -11.80 -5.42 0.22
C LEU A 37 -12.17 -6.88 -0.05
N ASP A 38 -11.47 -7.49 -1.00
CA ASP A 38 -11.57 -8.91 -1.34
C ASP A 38 -10.17 -9.51 -1.48
N ILE A 39 -10.08 -10.85 -1.42
CA ILE A 39 -8.87 -11.56 -1.84
C ILE A 39 -8.72 -11.38 -3.36
N ALA A 40 -7.55 -10.90 -3.77
CA ALA A 40 -7.23 -10.74 -5.18
C ALA A 40 -7.24 -12.09 -5.90
N THR A 41 -7.56 -12.08 -7.19
CA THR A 41 -7.45 -13.27 -8.04
C THR A 41 -6.18 -13.21 -8.87
N THR A 42 -5.59 -14.37 -9.15
CA THR A 42 -4.53 -14.54 -10.13
C THR A 42 -5.09 -14.34 -11.55
N ALA A 43 -4.22 -14.33 -12.56
CA ALA A 43 -4.64 -14.24 -13.96
C ALA A 43 -5.50 -15.43 -14.41
N GLU A 44 -5.40 -16.56 -13.70
CA GLU A 44 -6.18 -17.78 -13.91
C GLU A 44 -7.53 -17.75 -13.18
N GLY A 45 -7.85 -16.65 -12.49
CA GLY A 45 -9.10 -16.51 -11.73
C GLY A 45 -9.08 -17.18 -10.35
N ILE A 46 -7.94 -17.71 -9.92
CA ILE A 46 -7.79 -18.40 -8.62
C ILE A 46 -7.50 -17.36 -7.53
N PRO A 47 -8.11 -17.44 -6.34
CA PRO A 47 -7.73 -16.59 -5.20
C PRO A 47 -6.22 -16.65 -4.89
N ASP A 48 -5.56 -15.50 -4.80
CA ASP A 48 -4.15 -15.37 -4.36
C ASP A 48 -4.11 -15.46 -2.82
N PHE A 49 -4.29 -16.67 -2.33
CA PHE A 49 -4.32 -17.05 -0.93
C PHE A 49 -3.57 -18.37 -0.73
N ARG A 50 -2.70 -18.42 0.29
CA ARG A 50 -1.94 -19.62 0.67
C ARG A 50 -1.76 -19.69 2.17
N LEU A 51 -2.00 -20.87 2.73
CA LEU A 51 -1.63 -21.24 4.08
C LEU A 51 -0.61 -22.39 4.01
N GLU A 52 0.56 -22.20 4.59
CA GLU A 52 1.63 -23.21 4.56
C GLU A 52 2.05 -23.59 5.98
N LEU A 53 2.18 -24.88 6.26
CA LEU A 53 2.77 -25.40 7.49
C LEU A 53 4.19 -25.89 7.22
N ILE A 54 5.17 -25.33 7.93
CA ILE A 54 6.59 -25.64 7.79
C ILE A 54 7.06 -26.35 9.05
N HIS A 55 7.62 -27.55 8.92
CA HIS A 55 8.14 -28.30 10.06
C HIS A 55 9.37 -29.13 9.71
N GLY A 56 10.21 -29.44 10.69
CA GLY A 56 11.30 -30.39 10.51
C GLY A 56 10.81 -31.81 10.23
N LYS A 57 11.65 -32.64 9.61
CA LYS A 57 11.37 -34.09 9.44
C LYS A 57 11.07 -34.79 10.78
N ASN A 58 11.68 -34.31 11.87
CA ASN A 58 11.31 -34.67 13.22
C ASN A 58 10.71 -33.42 13.90
N PRO A 59 9.43 -33.45 14.33
CA PRO A 59 8.78 -32.29 14.97
C PRO A 59 9.39 -31.92 16.34
N PHE A 60 10.20 -32.80 16.94
CA PHE A 60 10.95 -32.54 18.17
C PHE A 60 12.34 -31.94 17.94
N LEU A 61 12.76 -31.76 16.68
CA LEU A 61 14.03 -31.15 16.32
C LEU A 61 13.81 -29.85 15.52
N PRO A 62 14.71 -28.87 15.61
CA PRO A 62 14.62 -27.66 14.81
C PRO A 62 14.53 -27.93 13.29
N PRO A 63 13.82 -27.08 12.52
CA PRO A 63 13.09 -25.91 13.00
C PRO A 63 11.79 -26.29 13.72
N GLU A 64 11.45 -25.53 14.77
CA GLU A 64 10.14 -25.64 15.41
C GLU A 64 9.02 -25.44 14.38
N PRO A 65 7.95 -26.26 14.40
CA PRO A 65 6.84 -26.12 13.46
C PRO A 65 6.21 -24.73 13.52
N TYR A 66 6.01 -24.11 12.36
CA TYR A 66 5.33 -22.82 12.23
C TYR A 66 4.55 -22.79 10.92
N GLY A 67 3.60 -21.86 10.78
CA GLY A 67 2.95 -21.64 9.50
C GLY A 67 3.15 -20.25 8.93
N VAL A 68 2.77 -20.13 7.67
CA VAL A 68 2.83 -18.90 6.88
C VAL A 68 1.47 -18.72 6.22
N LEU A 69 0.75 -17.67 6.61
CA LEU A 69 -0.44 -17.21 5.90
C LEU A 69 0.00 -16.10 4.94
N ASP A 70 -0.27 -16.24 3.65
CA ASP A 70 0.12 -15.30 2.61
C ASP A 70 -1.05 -15.08 1.66
N PHE A 71 -1.45 -13.84 1.46
CA PHE A 71 -2.53 -13.50 0.55
C PHE A 71 -2.41 -12.07 0.03
N LYS A 72 -3.04 -11.83 -1.11
CA LYS A 72 -3.12 -10.50 -1.73
C LYS A 72 -4.53 -9.95 -1.61
N ILE A 73 -4.66 -8.69 -1.23
CA ILE A 73 -5.93 -7.97 -1.12
C ILE A 73 -6.12 -7.01 -2.28
N ALA A 74 -7.37 -6.89 -2.74
CA ALA A 74 -7.80 -5.98 -3.77
C ALA A 74 -9.07 -5.22 -3.32
N PRO A 75 -9.11 -3.88 -3.48
CA PRO A 75 -10.31 -3.08 -3.28
C PRO A 75 -11.32 -3.29 -4.40
N HIS A 76 -12.59 -3.37 -4.00
CA HIS A 76 -13.73 -3.51 -4.91
C HIS A 76 -14.41 -2.15 -5.10
N TYR A 77 -14.61 -1.75 -6.36
CA TYR A 77 -15.21 -0.47 -6.74
C TYR A 77 -16.39 -0.67 -7.67
N ALA A 78 -17.49 0.05 -7.44
CA ALA A 78 -18.62 0.14 -8.36
C ALA A 78 -18.46 1.35 -9.31
N LEU A 79 -17.36 1.38 -10.08
CA LEU A 79 -17.01 2.54 -10.91
C LEU A 79 -18.08 2.83 -11.98
N ALA A 80 -18.67 1.80 -12.58
CA ALA A 80 -19.64 1.97 -13.65
C ALA A 80 -20.94 2.60 -13.14
N GLU A 81 -21.47 2.08 -12.03
CA GLU A 81 -22.66 2.57 -11.36
C GLU A 81 -22.44 3.99 -10.82
N GLY A 82 -21.30 4.22 -10.15
CA GLY A 82 -20.91 5.51 -9.62
C GLY A 82 -20.80 6.57 -10.72
N LEU A 83 -20.14 6.26 -11.84
CA LEU A 83 -19.97 7.19 -12.95
C LEU A 83 -21.29 7.52 -13.65
N MET A 84 -22.17 6.52 -13.83
CA MET A 84 -23.51 6.74 -14.39
C MET A 84 -24.32 7.74 -13.55
N GLN A 85 -24.26 7.63 -12.22
CA GLN A 85 -24.94 8.56 -11.33
C GLN A 85 -24.30 9.96 -11.34
N LEU A 86 -22.97 10.04 -11.27
CA LEU A 86 -22.27 11.33 -11.29
C LEU A 86 -22.61 12.15 -12.54
N ARG A 87 -22.74 11.50 -13.69
CA ARG A 87 -23.05 12.16 -14.97
C ARG A 87 -24.46 12.71 -15.08
N GLN A 88 -25.38 12.34 -14.19
CA GLN A 88 -26.70 12.98 -14.10
C GLN A 88 -26.57 14.46 -13.69
N HIS A 89 -25.53 14.80 -12.93
CA HIS A 89 -25.27 16.16 -12.45
C HIS A 89 -23.99 16.78 -13.07
N HIS A 90 -23.03 15.95 -13.49
CA HIS A 90 -21.75 16.37 -14.07
C HIS A 90 -21.47 15.62 -15.40
N PRO A 91 -22.10 16.02 -16.53
CA PRO A 91 -22.14 15.22 -17.76
C PRO A 91 -20.79 14.84 -18.38
N GLN A 92 -19.76 15.66 -18.18
CA GLN A 92 -18.42 15.45 -18.74
C GLN A 92 -17.41 14.89 -17.73
N THR A 93 -17.87 14.46 -16.56
CA THR A 93 -16.96 13.99 -15.53
C THR A 93 -16.39 12.62 -15.82
N THR A 94 -15.19 12.40 -15.29
CA THR A 94 -14.48 11.13 -15.19
C THR A 94 -14.45 10.67 -13.73
N LEU A 95 -14.29 9.37 -13.52
CA LEU A 95 -14.23 8.75 -12.20
C LEU A 95 -13.04 7.79 -12.15
N ALA A 96 -12.15 8.00 -11.19
CA ALA A 96 -10.99 7.17 -10.94
C ALA A 96 -11.12 6.45 -9.58
N PRO A 97 -10.56 5.23 -9.44
CA PRO A 97 -10.49 4.56 -8.14
C PRO A 97 -9.49 5.26 -7.21
N ALA A 98 -9.77 5.27 -5.91
CA ALA A 98 -8.82 5.73 -4.91
C ALA A 98 -7.54 4.89 -4.90
N ILE A 99 -6.40 5.55 -4.72
CA ILE A 99 -5.11 4.89 -4.52
C ILE A 99 -4.69 5.10 -3.07
N PHE A 100 -4.43 3.99 -2.38
CA PHE A 100 -3.97 4.01 -0.99
C PHE A 100 -2.46 4.14 -0.95
N THR A 101 -1.96 4.96 -0.02
CA THR A 101 -0.52 5.21 0.13
C THR A 101 0.12 4.28 1.15
N THR A 102 -0.55 4.10 2.30
CA THR A 102 -0.08 3.27 3.41
C THR A 102 -1.28 2.60 4.08
N GLY A 103 -1.07 1.50 4.79
CA GLY A 103 -2.15 0.80 5.47
C GLY A 103 -1.70 -0.09 6.63
N TYR A 104 -2.62 -0.42 7.53
CA TYR A 104 -2.48 -1.50 8.50
C TYR A 104 -3.61 -2.52 8.29
N LEU A 105 -3.28 -3.80 8.36
CA LEU A 105 -4.25 -4.90 8.36
C LEU A 105 -4.25 -5.57 9.72
N TYR A 106 -5.45 -5.91 10.19
CA TYR A 106 -5.70 -6.62 11.44
C TYR A 106 -6.52 -7.87 11.11
N LEU A 107 -6.08 -9.02 11.59
CA LEU A 107 -6.87 -10.24 11.56
C LEU A 107 -7.49 -10.46 12.94
N MET A 108 -8.80 -10.63 12.99
CA MET A 108 -9.57 -10.67 14.22
C MET A 108 -10.33 -11.99 14.29
N LEU A 109 -10.12 -12.72 15.37
CA LEU A 109 -10.95 -13.85 15.74
C LEU A 109 -12.10 -13.39 16.66
N PRO A 110 -13.21 -14.14 16.70
CA PRO A 110 -14.23 -13.98 17.72
C PRO A 110 -13.63 -14.14 19.11
N GLN A 111 -14.11 -13.33 20.06
CA GLN A 111 -13.63 -13.37 21.44
C GLN A 111 -13.83 -14.75 22.06
N GLY A 112 -12.82 -15.23 22.81
CA GLY A 112 -12.92 -16.45 23.62
C GLY A 112 -12.52 -17.77 22.94
N LEU A 113 -12.10 -17.75 21.67
CA LEU A 113 -11.69 -18.97 20.95
C LEU A 113 -10.28 -19.47 21.34
N ASP A 114 -9.25 -18.64 21.16
CA ASP A 114 -7.87 -18.98 21.49
C ASP A 114 -7.07 -17.68 21.73
N ALA A 115 -6.50 -17.53 22.92
CA ALA A 115 -5.81 -16.31 23.33
C ALA A 115 -4.48 -16.10 22.57
N GLN A 116 -3.78 -17.18 22.22
CA GLN A 116 -2.51 -17.09 21.50
C GLN A 116 -2.76 -16.74 20.04
N ALA A 117 -3.71 -17.41 19.38
CA ALA A 117 -4.11 -17.10 18.01
C ALA A 117 -4.67 -15.68 17.92
N GLN A 118 -5.46 -15.24 18.90
CA GLN A 118 -5.92 -13.85 18.99
C GLN A 118 -4.73 -12.88 19.01
N GLN A 119 -3.73 -13.12 19.86
CA GLN A 119 -2.56 -12.27 19.97
C GLN A 119 -1.67 -12.29 18.73
N GLU A 120 -1.56 -13.44 18.04
CA GLU A 120 -0.78 -13.56 16.80
C GLU A 120 -1.46 -12.85 15.63
N LEU A 121 -2.77 -13.04 15.46
CA LEU A 121 -3.54 -12.52 14.33
C LEU A 121 -3.89 -11.03 14.49
N SER A 122 -4.13 -10.55 15.72
CA SER A 122 -4.49 -9.15 15.97
C SER A 122 -3.30 -8.18 15.89
N ARG A 123 -2.09 -8.67 15.63
CA ARG A 123 -0.92 -7.81 15.43
C ARG A 123 -1.11 -6.98 14.16
N PRO A 124 -0.94 -5.65 14.24
CA PRO A 124 -1.06 -4.80 13.06
C PRO A 124 0.02 -5.18 12.05
N GLN A 125 -0.41 -5.27 10.79
CA GLN A 125 0.48 -5.58 9.68
C GLN A 125 0.53 -4.41 8.73
N GLU A 126 1.72 -3.92 8.40
CA GLU A 126 1.86 -2.91 7.36
C GLU A 126 1.45 -3.50 6.01
N LEU A 127 0.54 -2.80 5.33
CA LEU A 127 0.13 -3.13 3.97
C LEU A 127 1.10 -2.48 2.99
N ALA A 128 1.90 -3.32 2.33
CA ALA A 128 2.78 -2.91 1.25
C ALA A 128 1.98 -2.76 -0.06
N TRP A 129 1.54 -1.54 -0.35
CA TRP A 129 0.83 -1.21 -1.59
C TRP A 129 1.78 -1.17 -2.78
N ASN A 130 1.36 -1.76 -3.91
CA ASN A 130 2.16 -1.77 -5.14
C ASN A 130 1.95 -0.52 -6.04
N GLY A 131 1.32 0.55 -5.52
CA GLY A 131 0.93 1.73 -6.30
C GLY A 131 -0.20 1.52 -7.31
N LEU A 132 -0.69 0.28 -7.50
CA LEU A 132 -1.78 -0.10 -8.39
C LEU A 132 -3.02 -0.59 -7.64
N GLY A 133 -3.15 -0.18 -6.38
CA GLY A 133 -4.32 -0.49 -5.56
C GLY A 133 -4.38 -1.95 -5.11
N MET A 134 -3.27 -2.69 -5.00
CA MET A 134 -3.25 -3.99 -4.32
C MET A 134 -2.19 -4.01 -3.23
N ALA A 135 -2.41 -4.81 -2.19
CA ALA A 135 -1.41 -5.03 -1.14
C ALA A 135 -1.28 -6.53 -0.84
N ARG A 136 -0.07 -6.97 -0.47
CA ARG A 136 0.19 -8.35 -0.04
C ARG A 136 0.39 -8.38 1.47
N SER A 137 -0.22 -9.34 2.15
CA SER A 137 -0.06 -9.59 3.57
C SER A 137 0.56 -10.98 3.75
N ARG A 138 1.60 -11.05 4.58
CA ARG A 138 2.27 -12.29 4.96
C ARG A 138 2.45 -12.36 6.46
N LEU A 139 1.92 -13.39 7.09
CA LEU A 139 1.98 -13.62 8.53
C LEU A 139 2.74 -14.90 8.82
N ARG A 140 3.68 -14.82 9.76
CA ARG A 140 4.21 -16.01 10.42
C ARG A 140 3.32 -16.32 11.61
N LEU A 141 2.83 -17.56 11.67
CA LEU A 141 1.91 -18.04 12.68
C LEU A 141 2.54 -19.22 13.41
N SER A 142 2.11 -19.49 14.65
CA SER A 142 2.42 -20.76 15.28
C SER A 142 1.77 -21.92 14.52
N ALA A 143 2.28 -23.13 14.72
CA ALA A 143 1.64 -24.33 14.18
C ALA A 143 0.21 -24.51 14.72
N ALA A 144 -0.06 -24.11 15.96
CA ALA A 144 -1.40 -24.16 16.56
C ALA A 144 -2.37 -23.24 15.81
N THR A 145 -2.03 -21.96 15.65
CA THR A 145 -2.85 -20.99 14.89
C THR A 145 -3.03 -21.44 13.44
N SER A 146 -2.00 -22.03 12.83
CA SER A 146 -2.06 -22.51 11.45
C SER A 146 -3.00 -23.70 11.29
N ASN A 147 -3.02 -24.62 12.26
CA ASN A 147 -3.99 -25.72 12.28
C ASN A 147 -5.41 -25.23 12.55
N LEU A 148 -5.59 -24.21 13.38
CA LEU A 148 -6.88 -23.55 13.59
C LEU A 148 -7.43 -22.97 12.28
N LEU A 149 -6.58 -22.25 11.53
CA LEU A 149 -6.96 -21.71 10.21
C LEU A 149 -7.20 -22.80 9.17
N LYS A 150 -6.42 -23.90 9.21
CA LYS A 150 -6.67 -25.07 8.37
C LYS A 150 -8.07 -25.64 8.63
N GLN A 151 -8.46 -25.80 9.89
CA GLN A 151 -9.80 -26.26 10.26
C GLN A 151 -10.88 -25.27 9.79
N ALA A 152 -10.62 -23.97 9.88
CA ALA A 152 -11.50 -22.91 9.38
C ALA A 152 -11.67 -22.92 7.86
N LEU A 153 -10.67 -23.38 7.10
CA LEU A 153 -10.79 -23.57 5.66
C LEU A 153 -11.64 -24.79 5.28
N GLN A 154 -11.67 -25.81 6.15
CA GLN A 154 -12.40 -27.06 5.93
C GLN A 154 -13.84 -27.04 6.47
N GLY A 155 -14.23 -26.04 7.26
CA GLY A 155 -15.56 -25.96 7.88
C GLY A 155 -16.10 -24.53 7.98
N ASP A 156 -17.36 -24.39 8.37
CA ASP A 156 -18.07 -23.10 8.37
C ASP A 156 -17.98 -22.28 9.67
N VAL A 157 -17.24 -22.76 10.67
CA VAL A 157 -17.48 -22.32 12.07
C VAL A 157 -16.57 -21.17 12.53
N LEU A 158 -15.43 -20.92 11.88
CA LEU A 158 -14.51 -19.87 12.32
C LEU A 158 -14.68 -18.59 11.48
N MET A 159 -15.32 -17.58 12.08
CA MET A 159 -15.46 -16.26 11.47
C MET A 159 -14.16 -15.45 11.64
N LEU A 160 -13.18 -15.66 10.77
CA LEU A 160 -12.03 -14.76 10.69
C LEU A 160 -12.48 -13.48 9.98
N HIS A 161 -12.32 -12.33 10.64
CA HIS A 161 -12.55 -11.03 10.04
C HIS A 161 -11.24 -10.29 9.89
N ALA A 162 -11.12 -9.52 8.81
CA ALA A 162 -10.00 -8.64 8.63
C ALA A 162 -10.49 -7.19 8.56
N ARG A 163 -9.75 -6.29 9.20
CA ARG A 163 -9.94 -4.84 9.11
C ARG A 163 -8.70 -4.24 8.50
N ALA A 164 -8.87 -3.45 7.46
CA ALA A 164 -7.81 -2.65 6.88
C ALA A 164 -8.08 -1.18 7.16
N GLU A 165 -7.08 -0.51 7.71
CA GLU A 165 -7.03 0.94 7.87
C GLU A 165 -6.04 1.46 6.84
N MET A 166 -6.45 2.33 5.93
CA MET A 166 -5.61 2.78 4.81
C MET A 166 -5.73 4.29 4.65
N ASP A 167 -4.68 4.96 4.21
CA ASP A 167 -4.76 6.39 3.93
C ASP A 167 -4.96 6.68 2.45
N ILE A 168 -5.90 7.58 2.18
CA ILE A 168 -5.95 8.32 0.93
C ILE A 168 -5.41 9.73 1.16
N LEU A 169 -4.81 10.30 0.12
CA LEU A 169 -4.24 11.64 0.18
C LEU A 169 -5.14 12.62 -0.55
N GLY A 170 -5.46 13.73 0.08
CA GLY A 170 -6.34 14.76 -0.48
C GLY A 170 -6.08 16.14 0.07
N VAL A 171 -7.05 17.02 -0.12
CA VAL A 171 -7.00 18.41 0.35
C VAL A 171 -8.11 18.65 1.36
N ALA A 172 -7.74 19.14 2.55
CA ALA A 172 -8.67 19.52 3.60
C ALA A 172 -9.61 20.65 3.10
N PRO A 173 -10.84 20.76 3.62
CA PRO A 173 -11.75 21.85 3.30
C PRO A 173 -11.12 23.23 3.49
N ARG A 174 -11.38 24.14 2.53
CA ARG A 174 -11.02 25.55 2.67
C ARG A 174 -12.16 26.27 3.37
N LEU A 175 -11.90 26.80 4.55
CA LEU A 175 -12.90 27.50 5.37
C LEU A 175 -12.48 28.96 5.57
N PRO A 176 -13.42 29.93 5.54
CA PRO A 176 -13.13 31.34 5.75
C PRO A 176 -12.89 31.68 7.24
N VAL A 177 -12.07 30.87 7.91
CA VAL A 177 -11.84 30.91 9.36
C VAL A 177 -10.35 30.90 9.64
N LYS A 178 -9.91 31.75 10.56
CA LYS A 178 -8.57 31.70 11.16
C LYS A 178 -8.67 31.26 12.60
N VAL A 179 -7.79 30.35 13.01
CA VAL A 179 -7.77 29.74 14.34
C VAL A 179 -6.48 30.12 15.04
N ARG A 180 -6.59 30.85 16.14
CA ARG A 180 -5.46 31.25 16.98
C ARG A 180 -5.46 30.47 18.29
N PHE A 181 -4.32 29.91 18.68
CA PHE A 181 -4.23 29.06 19.87
C PHE A 181 -2.79 28.90 20.34
N ASN A 182 -2.62 28.41 21.57
CA ASN A 182 -1.35 27.90 22.07
C ASN A 182 -1.32 26.37 21.85
N PRO A 183 -0.34 25.82 21.10
CA PRO A 183 -0.33 24.41 20.75
C PRO A 183 -0.17 23.48 21.96
N ALA A 184 0.62 23.86 22.97
CA ALA A 184 0.75 23.08 24.20
C ALA A 184 -0.59 23.01 24.95
N ALA A 185 -1.24 24.17 25.14
CA ALA A 185 -2.54 24.25 25.82
C ALA A 185 -3.65 23.51 25.05
N LEU A 186 -3.68 23.63 23.72
CA LEU A 186 -4.67 22.93 22.88
C LEU A 186 -4.51 21.42 22.97
N LEU A 187 -3.29 20.90 22.82
CA LEU A 187 -3.06 19.46 22.88
C LEU A 187 -3.31 18.91 24.28
N GLU A 188 -2.97 19.65 25.34
CA GLU A 188 -3.30 19.28 26.72
C GLU A 188 -4.81 19.19 26.95
N ALA A 189 -5.57 20.19 26.48
CA ALA A 189 -7.03 20.18 26.58
C ALA A 189 -7.65 19.01 25.79
N LEU A 190 -7.18 18.77 24.56
CA LEU A 190 -7.65 17.66 23.73
C LEU A 190 -7.35 16.30 24.38
N VAL A 191 -6.13 16.07 24.85
CA VAL A 191 -5.76 14.80 25.53
C VAL A 191 -6.61 14.58 26.79
N SER A 192 -6.92 15.65 27.53
CA SER A 192 -7.78 15.57 28.74
C SER A 192 -9.24 15.21 28.44
N MET A 193 -9.73 15.55 27.24
CA MET A 193 -11.09 15.23 26.80
C MET A 193 -11.21 13.83 26.19
N LEU A 194 -10.10 13.18 25.85
CA LEU A 194 -10.08 11.90 25.15
C LEU A 194 -10.03 10.71 26.13
N PRO A 195 -10.71 9.59 25.82
CA PRO A 195 -10.64 8.39 26.65
C PRO A 195 -9.20 7.86 26.74
N GLN A 196 -8.81 7.35 27.92
CA GLN A 196 -7.43 7.19 28.38
C GLN A 196 -6.38 6.86 27.29
N PRO A 197 -5.36 7.71 27.10
CA PRO A 197 -4.29 7.46 26.15
C PRO A 197 -3.41 6.27 26.56
N VAL A 198 -3.07 5.40 25.60
CA VAL A 198 -2.06 4.35 25.78
C VAL A 198 -0.67 5.00 25.71
N ALA A 199 0.07 5.03 26.81
CA ALA A 199 1.44 5.58 26.90
C ALA A 199 2.44 4.85 25.98
N PRO A 200 3.56 5.48 25.52
CA PRO A 200 4.15 6.76 25.98
C PRO A 200 3.72 8.02 25.21
N ALA A 201 3.07 7.89 24.06
CA ALA A 201 2.50 8.99 23.29
C ALA A 201 0.98 8.81 23.22
N PRO A 202 0.15 9.85 23.45
CA PRO A 202 -1.29 9.68 23.46
C PRO A 202 -1.79 9.23 22.09
N VAL A 203 -2.16 7.94 22.00
CA VAL A 203 -2.83 7.35 20.85
C VAL A 203 -4.30 7.71 20.91
N VAL A 204 -4.78 8.41 19.89
CA VAL A 204 -6.14 8.94 19.83
C VAL A 204 -6.83 8.44 18.57
N ALA A 205 -8.09 8.05 18.71
CA ALA A 205 -8.94 7.72 17.57
C ALA A 205 -9.33 8.98 16.83
N ARG A 206 -9.33 8.92 15.48
CA ARG A 206 -9.73 10.07 14.67
C ARG A 206 -11.15 10.55 14.99
N ASP A 207 -12.11 9.63 15.10
CA ASP A 207 -13.51 10.00 15.34
C ASP A 207 -13.72 10.62 16.72
N ALA A 208 -12.93 10.18 17.72
CA ALA A 208 -12.93 10.79 19.04
C ALA A 208 -12.38 12.23 18.99
N LEU A 209 -11.33 12.46 18.20
CA LEU A 209 -10.77 13.80 17.99
C LEU A 209 -11.75 14.72 17.25
N VAL A 210 -12.39 14.24 16.18
CA VAL A 210 -13.47 14.99 15.48
C VAL A 210 -14.60 15.32 16.46
N GLN A 211 -15.04 14.35 17.26
CA GLN A 211 -16.11 14.56 18.24
C GLN A 211 -15.71 15.58 19.31
N ALA A 212 -14.47 15.56 19.81
CA ALA A 212 -13.97 16.56 20.76
C ALA A 212 -13.92 17.96 20.14
N LEU A 213 -13.58 18.07 18.85
CA LEU A 213 -13.51 19.34 18.12
C LEU A 213 -14.87 19.87 17.65
N ARG A 214 -15.98 19.15 17.86
CA ARG A 214 -17.33 19.67 17.58
C ARG A 214 -17.77 20.69 18.61
N ASP A 215 -17.32 20.57 19.86
CA ASP A 215 -17.58 21.54 20.93
C ASP A 215 -16.31 22.32 21.27
N LEU A 216 -16.13 23.42 20.54
CA LEU A 216 -14.95 24.27 20.67
C LEU A 216 -14.94 25.13 21.95
N SER A 217 -16.06 25.19 22.68
CA SER A 217 -16.20 26.06 23.86
C SER A 217 -15.26 25.68 25.02
N GLN A 218 -14.85 24.41 25.07
CA GLN A 218 -13.95 23.88 26.10
C GLN A 218 -12.48 23.95 25.69
N LEU A 219 -12.17 24.38 24.46
CA LEU A 219 -10.82 24.37 23.93
C LEU A 219 -10.19 25.77 23.97
N PRO A 220 -8.88 25.89 24.24
CA PRO A 220 -8.17 27.17 24.32
C PRO A 220 -7.86 27.71 22.92
N ILE A 221 -8.89 27.92 22.10
CA ILE A 221 -8.79 28.42 20.74
C ILE A 221 -9.63 29.69 20.57
N GLN A 222 -9.20 30.55 19.66
CA GLN A 222 -9.91 31.75 19.24
C GLN A 222 -10.17 31.66 17.75
N LEU A 223 -11.45 31.71 17.37
CA LEU A 223 -11.87 31.76 15.97
C LEU A 223 -12.07 33.21 15.55
N THR A 224 -11.60 33.53 14.34
CA THR A 224 -11.86 34.81 13.67
C THR A 224 -12.24 34.54 12.22
N GLY A 225 -13.01 35.44 11.60
CA GLY A 225 -13.59 35.24 10.26
C GLY A 225 -15.05 34.79 10.32
N GLU A 226 -15.53 34.12 9.27
CA GLU A 226 -16.93 33.73 9.10
C GLU A 226 -17.22 32.36 9.74
N SER A 227 -16.87 32.18 11.02
CA SER A 227 -17.00 30.88 11.70
C SER A 227 -18.44 30.47 11.98
N GLU A 228 -19.36 31.42 12.17
CA GLU A 228 -20.77 31.14 12.49
C GLU A 228 -21.54 30.51 11.32
N SER A 229 -21.09 30.75 10.08
CA SER A 229 -21.70 30.19 8.86
C SER A 229 -21.12 28.83 8.44
N VAL A 230 -20.10 28.33 9.15
CA VAL A 230 -19.47 27.05 8.83
C VAL A 230 -20.12 25.93 9.64
N ASP A 231 -20.46 24.82 8.97
CA ASP A 231 -20.94 23.60 9.64
C ASP A 231 -19.92 23.13 10.70
N PRO A 232 -20.31 22.99 11.98
CA PRO A 232 -19.41 22.57 13.05
C PRO A 232 -18.72 21.22 12.80
N THR A 233 -19.38 20.29 12.11
CA THR A 233 -18.78 19.00 11.73
C THR A 233 -17.67 19.20 10.71
N ILE A 234 -17.87 20.06 9.71
CA ILE A 234 -16.84 20.35 8.70
C ILE A 234 -15.65 21.07 9.34
N LEU A 235 -15.92 22.01 10.24
CA LEU A 235 -14.85 22.69 11.00
C LEU A 235 -14.06 21.69 11.84
N ALA A 236 -14.72 20.80 12.57
CA ALA A 236 -14.08 19.77 13.39
C ALA A 236 -13.23 18.78 12.58
N GLU A 237 -13.77 18.31 11.45
CA GLU A 237 -13.05 17.47 10.48
C GLU A 237 -11.81 18.18 9.91
N THR A 238 -11.94 19.47 9.57
CA THR A 238 -10.84 20.29 9.05
C THR A 238 -9.77 20.48 10.12
N LEU A 239 -10.15 20.85 11.34
CA LEU A 239 -9.20 20.97 12.46
C LEU A 239 -8.50 19.65 12.78
N THR A 240 -9.21 18.53 12.69
CA THR A 240 -8.64 17.18 12.83
C THR A 240 -7.57 16.92 11.77
N ASP A 241 -7.83 17.26 10.51
CA ASP A 241 -6.85 17.11 9.43
C ASP A 241 -5.61 17.99 9.66
N TRP A 242 -5.79 19.23 10.12
CA TRP A 242 -4.69 20.15 10.46
C TRP A 242 -3.86 19.64 11.64
N ILE A 243 -4.51 19.16 12.71
CA ILE A 243 -3.83 18.55 13.86
C ILE A 243 -3.05 17.31 13.40
N ARG A 244 -3.66 16.46 12.57
CA ARG A 244 -3.01 15.27 12.03
C ARG A 244 -1.74 15.63 11.25
N VAL A 245 -1.78 16.64 10.38
CA VAL A 245 -0.62 17.03 9.56
C VAL A 245 0.47 17.74 10.37
N ARG A 246 0.09 18.53 11.40
CA ARG A 246 1.05 19.37 12.15
C ARG A 246 1.64 18.69 13.37
N PHE A 247 0.87 17.81 14.01
CA PHE A 247 1.24 17.20 15.28
C PHE A 247 1.09 15.67 15.26
N GLY A 248 0.12 15.14 14.51
CA GLY A 248 -0.17 13.71 14.50
C GLY A 248 0.84 12.87 13.72
N GLN A 249 1.14 11.69 14.24
CA GLN A 249 1.75 10.59 13.50
C GLN A 249 0.74 9.45 13.37
N ARG A 250 0.66 8.84 12.19
CA ARG A 250 -0.16 7.64 12.04
C ARG A 250 0.44 6.49 12.86
N VAL A 251 -0.38 5.81 13.63
CA VAL A 251 -0.01 4.61 14.37
C VAL A 251 -1.10 3.56 14.21
N PRO A 252 -0.76 2.27 14.34
CA PRO A 252 -1.78 1.23 14.35
C PRO A 252 -2.74 1.46 15.52
N ALA A 253 -4.05 1.35 15.24
CA ALA A 253 -5.06 1.31 16.27
C ALA A 253 -4.81 0.14 17.24
N PRO A 254 -5.05 0.34 18.56
CA PRO A 254 -5.08 -0.75 19.52
C PRO A 254 -6.14 -1.80 19.14
N ALA A 255 -5.92 -3.06 19.51
CA ALA A 255 -6.84 -4.16 19.17
C ALA A 255 -8.29 -3.94 19.68
N SER A 256 -8.48 -3.13 20.71
CA SER A 256 -9.79 -2.78 21.28
C SER A 256 -10.54 -1.69 20.48
N HIS A 257 -9.87 -0.95 19.60
CA HIS A 257 -10.45 0.18 18.88
C HIS A 257 -10.83 -0.21 17.45
N GLN A 258 -11.97 0.27 16.94
CA GLN A 258 -12.49 -0.09 15.61
C GLN A 258 -12.17 0.90 14.48
N GLY A 259 -11.77 2.13 14.82
CA GLY A 259 -11.39 3.17 13.87
C GLY A 259 -9.89 3.48 13.86
N ALA A 260 -9.45 4.20 12.82
CA ALA A 260 -8.06 4.61 12.65
C ALA A 260 -7.57 5.55 13.76
N CYS A 261 -6.32 5.36 14.17
CA CYS A 261 -5.67 6.13 15.23
C CYS A 261 -4.49 6.95 14.73
N MET A 262 -4.15 7.97 15.53
CA MET A 262 -2.92 8.73 15.41
C MET A 262 -2.30 8.92 16.79
N ALA A 263 -0.98 8.94 16.87
CA ALA A 263 -0.26 9.37 18.06
C ALA A 263 -0.09 10.89 17.99
N LEU A 264 -0.48 11.57 19.05
CA LEU A 264 -0.10 12.96 19.29
C LEU A 264 1.25 12.98 20.02
N PRO A 265 2.05 14.06 19.90
CA PRO A 265 3.35 14.15 20.55
C PRO A 265 3.19 14.16 22.07
N SER A 266 4.22 13.74 22.79
CA SER A 266 4.26 13.90 24.25
C SER A 266 4.17 15.38 24.60
N LEU A 267 3.28 15.75 25.53
CA LEU A 267 2.96 17.16 25.83
C LEU A 267 4.20 17.98 26.23
N GLU A 268 5.18 17.36 26.89
CA GLU A 268 6.46 17.98 27.27
C GLU A 268 7.31 18.43 26.07
N THR A 269 7.10 17.83 24.89
CA THR A 269 7.87 18.13 23.67
C THR A 269 7.23 19.22 22.82
N VAL A 270 6.02 19.65 23.17
CA VAL A 270 5.27 20.67 22.41
C VAL A 270 5.58 22.05 23.02
N PRO A 271 6.29 22.93 22.31
CA PRO A 271 6.62 24.24 22.85
C PRO A 271 5.34 25.10 22.97
N PRO A 272 5.17 25.88 24.05
CA PRO A 272 4.13 26.90 24.11
C PRO A 272 4.40 27.98 23.06
N GLY A 273 3.35 28.66 22.60
CA GLY A 273 3.48 29.72 21.62
C GLY A 273 2.15 30.30 21.20
N ASP A 274 2.19 31.18 20.21
CA ASP A 274 1.01 31.79 19.59
C ASP A 274 0.97 31.38 18.13
N TYR A 275 0.11 30.41 17.81
CA TYR A 275 -0.04 29.86 16.48
C TYR A 275 -1.32 30.41 15.86
N THR A 276 -1.25 30.75 14.57
CA THR A 276 -2.43 31.10 13.78
C THR A 276 -2.49 30.19 12.56
N TRP A 277 -3.58 29.45 12.42
CA TRP A 277 -3.90 28.69 11.22
C TRP A 277 -4.91 29.46 10.39
N ASP A 278 -4.63 29.61 9.10
CA ASP A 278 -5.58 30.12 8.12
C ASP A 278 -6.20 28.94 7.37
N LEU A 279 -7.43 28.56 7.73
CA LEU A 279 -8.12 27.40 7.16
C LEU A 279 -8.57 27.65 5.71
N SER A 280 -8.43 28.86 5.17
CA SER A 280 -8.67 29.14 3.75
C SER A 280 -7.51 28.67 2.88
N THR A 281 -6.33 28.45 3.47
CA THR A 281 -5.15 27.94 2.78
C THR A 281 -5.31 26.44 2.54
N PRO A 282 -5.07 25.94 1.31
CA PRO A 282 -5.20 24.52 1.03
C PRO A 282 -4.14 23.71 1.79
N LEU A 283 -4.60 22.65 2.47
CA LEU A 283 -3.75 21.73 3.20
C LEU A 283 -3.83 20.34 2.58
N ARG A 284 -2.70 19.83 2.08
CA ARG A 284 -2.58 18.42 1.69
C ARG A 284 -2.58 17.56 2.96
N CYS A 285 -3.57 16.70 3.12
CA CYS A 285 -3.71 15.85 4.31
C CYS A 285 -4.05 14.40 3.93
N PRO A 286 -3.54 13.42 4.68
CA PRO A 286 -4.05 12.06 4.59
C PRO A 286 -5.38 11.95 5.36
N ARG A 287 -6.35 11.19 4.84
CA ARG A 287 -7.54 10.75 5.59
C ARG A 287 -7.63 9.22 5.59
N PRO A 288 -7.92 8.61 6.75
CA PRO A 288 -8.03 7.17 6.83
C PRO A 288 -9.36 6.70 6.24
N VAL A 289 -9.32 5.54 5.60
CA VAL A 289 -10.42 4.75 5.10
C VAL A 289 -10.34 3.39 5.79
N VAL A 290 -11.42 3.00 6.47
CA VAL A 290 -11.49 1.72 7.19
C VAL A 290 -12.42 0.80 6.43
N LEU A 291 -11.90 -0.35 6.01
CA LEU A 291 -12.66 -1.38 5.29
C LEU A 291 -12.54 -2.70 6.01
N THR A 292 -13.51 -3.57 5.78
CA THR A 292 -13.51 -4.94 6.30
C THR A 292 -13.52 -5.94 5.16
N LEU A 293 -13.00 -7.14 5.43
CA LEU A 293 -13.14 -8.30 4.55
C LEU A 293 -13.21 -9.59 5.35
N ASP A 294 -13.79 -10.63 4.74
CA ASP A 294 -13.62 -12.02 5.15
C ASP A 294 -12.45 -12.61 4.33
N PRO A 295 -11.26 -12.76 4.92
CA PRO A 295 -10.08 -13.26 4.21
C PRO A 295 -10.18 -14.75 3.85
N LEU A 296 -11.09 -15.52 4.47
CA LEU A 296 -11.24 -16.96 4.21
C LEU A 296 -12.33 -17.25 3.19
N ARG A 297 -13.27 -16.33 2.93
CA ARG A 297 -14.40 -16.55 2.01
C ARG A 297 -13.98 -17.11 0.66
N ALA A 298 -13.05 -16.43 -0.03
CA ALA A 298 -12.60 -16.85 -1.35
C ALA A 298 -11.85 -18.19 -1.31
N ALA A 299 -11.01 -18.39 -0.28
CA ALA A 299 -10.28 -19.64 -0.08
C ALA A 299 -11.21 -20.82 0.23
N ARG A 300 -12.25 -20.64 1.06
CA ARG A 300 -13.26 -21.66 1.37
C ARG A 300 -14.05 -22.10 0.15
N ASN A 301 -14.41 -21.16 -0.73
CA ASN A 301 -15.03 -21.49 -2.01
C ASN A 301 -14.10 -22.38 -2.84
N LEU A 302 -12.81 -22.03 -2.95
CA LEU A 302 -11.83 -22.83 -3.67
C LEU A 302 -11.63 -24.22 -3.05
N VAL A 303 -11.62 -24.32 -1.71
CA VAL A 303 -11.54 -25.62 -1.00
C VAL A 303 -12.77 -26.48 -1.26
N THR A 304 -13.95 -25.87 -1.34
CA THR A 304 -15.20 -26.58 -1.68
C THR A 304 -15.15 -27.14 -3.11
N ASP A 305 -14.56 -26.38 -4.04
CA ASP A 305 -14.52 -26.74 -5.46
C ASP A 305 -13.36 -27.68 -5.82
N GLN A 306 -12.17 -27.49 -5.23
CA GLN A 306 -10.91 -28.15 -5.63
C GLN A 306 -10.20 -28.93 -4.50
N GLY A 307 -10.74 -28.88 -3.28
CA GLY A 307 -10.14 -29.52 -2.11
C GLY A 307 -9.10 -28.66 -1.38
N LEU A 308 -8.71 -29.11 -0.19
CA LEU A 308 -7.86 -28.34 0.73
C LEU A 308 -6.46 -28.03 0.18
N ASP A 309 -5.90 -28.93 -0.61
CA ASP A 309 -4.54 -28.82 -1.15
C ASP A 309 -4.38 -27.63 -2.11
N ALA A 310 -5.48 -27.05 -2.62
CA ALA A 310 -5.46 -25.85 -3.45
C ALA A 310 -4.95 -24.61 -2.69
N VAL A 311 -5.13 -24.57 -1.36
CA VAL A 311 -4.76 -23.42 -0.52
C VAL A 311 -3.81 -23.78 0.62
N PHE A 312 -3.81 -25.04 1.08
CA PHE A 312 -3.02 -25.49 2.22
C PHE A 312 -1.87 -26.39 1.79
N HIS A 313 -0.65 -26.04 2.18
CA HIS A 313 0.56 -26.77 1.82
C HIS A 313 1.37 -27.16 3.06
N THR A 314 2.14 -28.24 2.98
CA THR A 314 3.07 -28.66 4.05
C THR A 314 4.48 -28.80 3.49
N THR A 315 5.44 -28.11 4.11
CA THR A 315 6.87 -28.13 3.72
C THR A 315 7.70 -28.74 4.83
N ILE A 316 8.42 -29.83 4.50
CA ILE A 316 9.25 -30.59 5.44
C ILE A 316 10.72 -30.16 5.28
N VAL A 317 11.30 -29.57 6.32
CA VAL A 317 12.71 -29.15 6.33
C VAL A 317 13.60 -30.34 6.76
N PRO A 318 14.62 -30.73 5.96
CA PRO A 318 15.54 -31.79 6.33
C PRO A 318 16.48 -31.36 7.48
N PRO A 319 16.87 -32.26 8.40
CA PRO A 319 17.72 -31.92 9.55
C PRO A 319 19.22 -31.76 9.23
N ILE A 320 19.89 -30.96 10.10
CA ILE A 320 21.33 -30.59 10.24
C ILE A 320 21.71 -29.19 9.68
N PRO A 321 22.05 -28.21 10.55
CA PRO A 321 22.60 -26.92 10.15
C PRO A 321 24.08 -27.07 9.75
N THR A 322 24.33 -27.47 8.52
CA THR A 322 25.69 -27.63 7.96
C THR A 322 26.36 -26.30 7.60
N GLY A 323 25.75 -25.16 7.98
CA GLY A 323 26.12 -23.84 7.46
C GLY A 323 25.60 -23.58 6.03
N ALA A 324 25.03 -24.60 5.40
CA ALA A 324 24.27 -24.52 4.17
C ALA A 324 22.90 -23.88 4.43
N VAL A 325 22.65 -22.73 3.84
CA VAL A 325 21.37 -22.04 3.95
C VAL A 325 20.85 -21.72 2.56
N THR A 326 19.65 -22.18 2.27
CA THR A 326 18.89 -21.69 1.13
C THR A 326 18.29 -20.35 1.53
N LEU A 327 18.69 -19.30 0.82
CA LEU A 327 18.15 -17.96 0.97
C LEU A 327 17.03 -17.78 -0.05
N GLU A 328 15.84 -17.45 0.45
CA GLU A 328 14.66 -17.15 -0.36
C GLU A 328 14.61 -15.65 -0.63
N VAL A 329 14.64 -15.26 -1.90
CA VAL A 329 14.41 -13.88 -2.33
C VAL A 329 13.01 -13.82 -2.94
N SER A 330 12.22 -12.87 -2.47
CA SER A 330 10.92 -12.54 -3.06
C SER A 330 10.87 -11.04 -3.33
N ALA A 331 10.45 -10.63 -4.51
CA ALA A 331 10.27 -9.23 -4.85
C ALA A 331 8.81 -8.95 -5.23
N ASN A 332 8.27 -7.81 -4.81
CA ASN A 332 6.92 -7.37 -5.21
C ASN A 332 7.02 -6.45 -6.44
N LEU A 333 7.42 -7.01 -7.57
CA LEU A 333 7.73 -6.24 -8.78
C LEU A 333 6.53 -6.23 -9.76
N PRO A 334 6.42 -5.18 -10.59
CA PRO A 334 5.45 -5.18 -11.67
C PRO A 334 5.76 -6.29 -12.70
N ARG A 335 4.72 -6.94 -13.24
CA ARG A 335 4.90 -8.13 -14.09
C ARG A 335 5.53 -7.82 -15.44
N GLN A 336 5.06 -6.75 -16.09
CA GLN A 336 5.46 -6.34 -17.43
C GLN A 336 6.44 -5.16 -17.34
N ARG A 337 7.73 -5.45 -17.28
CA ARG A 337 8.81 -4.46 -17.11
C ARG A 337 9.44 -4.15 -18.45
N GLN A 338 9.03 -3.05 -19.08
CA GLN A 338 9.56 -2.70 -20.39
C GLN A 338 10.93 -2.03 -20.27
N GLY A 339 11.88 -2.48 -21.09
CA GLY A 339 13.24 -1.94 -21.11
C GLY A 339 14.16 -2.55 -20.06
N ILE A 340 13.66 -3.45 -19.20
CA ILE A 340 14.47 -4.21 -18.24
C ILE A 340 14.77 -5.60 -18.82
N LEU A 341 16.04 -5.91 -18.97
CA LEU A 341 16.53 -7.21 -19.44
C LEU A 341 16.70 -8.21 -18.31
N ALA A 342 17.18 -7.74 -17.15
CA ALA A 342 17.41 -8.55 -15.96
C ALA A 342 17.39 -7.66 -14.72
N MET A 343 17.00 -8.21 -13.59
CA MET A 343 17.11 -7.51 -12.31
C MET A 343 17.24 -8.50 -11.16
N GLY A 344 17.82 -8.05 -10.06
CA GLY A 344 18.08 -8.96 -8.95
C GLY A 344 18.85 -8.32 -7.83
N ALA A 345 19.53 -9.14 -7.04
CA ALA A 345 20.36 -8.72 -5.93
C ALA A 345 21.72 -9.41 -5.91
N HIS A 346 22.72 -8.68 -5.47
CA HIS A 346 24.00 -9.17 -5.02
C HIS A 346 23.99 -9.28 -3.51
N LEU A 347 24.45 -10.43 -3.02
CA LEU A 347 24.54 -10.76 -1.62
C LEU A 347 26.01 -10.92 -1.28
N TYR A 348 26.48 -10.15 -0.29
CA TYR A 348 27.88 -10.15 0.12
C TYR A 348 28.02 -10.34 1.63
N ALA A 349 28.74 -11.37 2.06
CA ALA A 349 29.16 -11.51 3.46
C ALA A 349 30.69 -11.54 3.55
N PRO A 350 31.34 -10.62 4.28
CA PRO A 350 32.80 -10.57 4.37
C PRO A 350 33.37 -11.84 5.02
N PRO A 351 34.66 -12.17 4.84
CA PRO A 351 35.32 -13.25 5.55
C PRO A 351 35.19 -13.11 7.08
N ARG A 352 35.09 -14.24 7.79
CA ARG A 352 34.99 -14.31 9.25
C ARG A 352 35.97 -15.34 9.82
N LEU A 353 37.20 -14.93 10.09
CA LEU A 353 38.25 -15.81 10.63
C LEU A 353 37.99 -16.18 12.11
N PRO A 354 38.36 -17.39 12.57
CA PRO A 354 38.89 -18.52 11.80
C PRO A 354 37.80 -19.37 11.11
N TYR A 355 36.52 -19.07 11.34
CA TYR A 355 35.39 -19.92 11.00
C TYR A 355 35.08 -20.02 9.50
N ARG A 356 35.32 -18.94 8.74
CA ARG A 356 35.11 -18.86 7.29
C ARG A 356 36.09 -17.88 6.66
N ALA A 357 37.16 -18.39 6.05
CA ALA A 357 38.21 -17.56 5.43
C ALA A 357 37.79 -16.92 4.09
N GLN A 358 36.77 -17.45 3.41
CA GLN A 358 36.29 -16.95 2.13
C GLN A 358 35.07 -16.04 2.30
N ALA A 359 34.99 -14.95 1.55
CA ALA A 359 33.77 -14.15 1.46
C ALA A 359 32.66 -14.94 0.78
N ILE A 360 31.42 -14.68 1.15
CA ILE A 360 30.25 -15.13 0.39
C ILE A 360 29.93 -14.01 -0.59
N ALA A 361 29.89 -14.34 -1.88
CA ALA A 361 29.41 -13.46 -2.93
C ALA A 361 28.46 -14.26 -3.81
N ALA A 362 27.18 -13.88 -3.83
CA ALA A 362 26.17 -14.53 -4.65
C ALA A 362 25.38 -13.47 -5.41
N SER A 363 25.00 -13.80 -6.64
CA SER A 363 24.09 -12.97 -7.44
C SER A 363 22.84 -13.79 -7.70
N ILE A 364 21.69 -13.16 -7.55
CA ILE A 364 20.40 -13.79 -7.73
C ILE A 364 19.54 -12.90 -8.60
N GLU A 365 19.08 -13.46 -9.71
CA GLU A 365 18.16 -12.78 -10.62
C GLU A 365 16.73 -13.12 -10.22
N VAL A 366 15.85 -12.12 -10.29
CA VAL A 366 14.44 -12.23 -9.94
C VAL A 366 13.63 -12.05 -11.22
N SER A 367 12.97 -13.12 -11.64
CA SER A 367 12.29 -13.20 -12.94
C SER A 367 10.77 -13.16 -12.77
N SER A 368 10.11 -12.43 -13.68
CA SER A 368 8.66 -12.51 -13.87
C SER A 368 8.27 -13.95 -14.26
N PRO A 369 7.11 -14.50 -13.84
CA PRO A 369 5.99 -13.83 -13.16
C PRO A 369 5.95 -14.00 -11.64
N THR A 370 6.80 -14.88 -11.07
CA THR A 370 6.76 -15.21 -9.65
C THR A 370 7.52 -14.19 -8.81
N ASP A 371 8.52 -13.53 -9.41
CA ASP A 371 9.45 -12.64 -8.73
C ASP A 371 10.05 -13.27 -7.47
N GLN A 372 10.31 -14.56 -7.56
CA GLN A 372 10.92 -15.36 -6.52
C GLN A 372 12.12 -16.07 -7.07
N ALA A 373 13.17 -16.12 -6.26
CA ALA A 373 14.36 -16.87 -6.56
C ALA A 373 14.95 -17.41 -5.25
N SER A 374 15.76 -18.44 -5.36
CA SER A 374 16.48 -18.98 -4.21
C SER A 374 17.94 -19.18 -4.57
N THR A 375 18.83 -18.86 -3.64
CA THR A 375 20.25 -19.13 -3.79
C THR A 375 20.78 -19.84 -2.56
N PHE A 376 21.88 -20.56 -2.75
CA PHE A 376 22.50 -21.33 -1.70
C PHE A 376 23.73 -20.60 -1.16
N LEU A 377 23.68 -20.21 0.11
CA LEU A 377 24.80 -19.57 0.80
C LEU A 377 25.42 -20.52 1.81
N ARG A 378 26.75 -20.45 1.96
CA ARG A 378 27.50 -21.29 2.90
C ARG A 378 28.18 -20.43 3.98
N PHE A 379 27.52 -20.34 5.12
CA PHE A 379 28.05 -19.76 6.36
C PHE A 379 28.78 -20.84 7.19
N ALA A 380 29.51 -20.44 8.22
CA ALA A 380 30.00 -21.39 9.21
C ALA A 380 28.85 -21.88 10.11
N PRO A 381 28.90 -23.11 10.66
CA PRO A 381 27.90 -23.58 11.61
C PRO A 381 27.74 -22.62 12.80
N GLY A 382 26.50 -22.17 13.06
CA GLY A 382 26.18 -21.22 14.13
C GLY A 382 26.55 -19.75 13.84
N GLU A 383 27.07 -19.43 12.65
CA GLU A 383 27.31 -18.04 12.23
C GLU A 383 25.96 -17.32 11.98
N PRO A 384 25.73 -16.12 12.57
CA PRO A 384 24.62 -15.26 12.18
C PRO A 384 24.58 -15.00 10.67
N LEU A 385 23.40 -15.14 10.08
CA LEU A 385 23.16 -14.94 8.64
C LEU A 385 23.12 -13.46 8.27
N ALA A 386 24.21 -12.73 8.51
CA ALA A 386 24.33 -11.32 8.21
C ALA A 386 25.10 -11.11 6.89
N TYR A 387 24.56 -10.29 6.00
CA TYR A 387 25.14 -9.95 4.70
C TYR A 387 24.68 -8.56 4.24
N THR A 388 25.38 -8.00 3.28
CA THR A 388 25.01 -6.78 2.58
C THR A 388 24.28 -7.14 1.30
N VAL A 389 23.26 -6.37 0.95
CA VAL A 389 22.46 -6.49 -0.26
C VAL A 389 22.72 -5.28 -1.15
N THR A 390 22.90 -5.52 -2.44
CA THR A 390 22.94 -4.49 -3.49
C THR A 390 22.03 -4.96 -4.62
N THR A 391 20.94 -4.25 -4.91
CA THR A 391 20.09 -4.60 -6.05
C THR A 391 20.69 -4.08 -7.35
N TYR A 392 20.34 -4.74 -8.44
CA TYR A 392 20.74 -4.30 -9.77
C TYR A 392 19.58 -4.37 -10.75
N VAL A 393 19.63 -3.51 -11.76
CA VAL A 393 18.76 -3.52 -12.93
C VAL A 393 19.63 -3.42 -14.17
N VAL A 394 19.41 -4.29 -15.14
CA VAL A 394 20.01 -4.23 -16.47
C VAL A 394 18.96 -3.68 -17.41
N THR A 395 19.21 -2.49 -17.96
CA THR A 395 18.31 -1.81 -18.89
C THR A 395 18.86 -1.81 -20.30
N GLN A 396 17.98 -1.89 -21.30
CA GLN A 396 18.34 -1.68 -22.70
C GLN A 396 17.77 -0.34 -23.17
N THR A 397 18.67 0.56 -23.58
CA THR A 397 18.33 1.88 -24.13
C THR A 397 18.84 1.99 -25.58
N ALA A 398 18.49 3.07 -26.26
CA ALA A 398 19.00 3.35 -27.61
C ALA A 398 20.53 3.52 -27.66
N THR A 399 21.16 3.87 -26.54
CA THR A 399 22.62 4.07 -26.44
C THR A 399 23.37 2.79 -26.04
N GLY A 400 22.66 1.71 -25.70
CA GLY A 400 23.24 0.40 -25.37
C GLY A 400 22.60 -0.26 -24.15
N ILE A 401 23.21 -1.35 -23.71
CA ILE A 401 22.84 -2.07 -22.47
C ILE A 401 23.64 -1.46 -21.32
N THR A 402 22.94 -1.05 -20.27
CA THR A 402 23.53 -0.47 -19.06
C THR A 402 23.09 -1.25 -17.83
N ARG A 403 23.98 -1.33 -16.85
CA ARG A 403 23.69 -1.92 -15.53
C ARG A 403 23.69 -0.83 -14.48
N LEU A 404 22.62 -0.75 -13.72
CA LEU A 404 22.45 0.14 -12.59
C LEU A 404 22.50 -0.69 -11.30
N GLU A 405 23.10 -0.15 -10.25
CA GLU A 405 23.22 -0.78 -8.94
C GLU A 405 22.79 0.19 -7.84
N SER A 406 22.11 -0.31 -6.80
CA SER A 406 21.72 0.50 -5.65
C SER A 406 22.91 0.78 -4.73
N THR A 407 22.70 1.65 -3.74
CA THR A 407 23.58 1.68 -2.57
C THR A 407 23.48 0.37 -1.79
N PRO A 408 24.59 -0.18 -1.23
CA PRO A 408 24.53 -1.40 -0.43
C PRO A 408 23.90 -1.18 0.96
N TRP A 409 23.05 -2.09 1.42
CA TRP A 409 22.46 -2.03 2.76
C TRP A 409 22.59 -3.37 3.52
N PRO A 410 22.66 -3.35 4.87
CA PRO A 410 22.77 -4.57 5.67
C PRO A 410 21.43 -5.31 5.77
N HIS A 411 21.49 -6.65 5.79
CA HIS A 411 20.35 -7.52 6.04
C HIS A 411 20.75 -8.74 6.89
N GLN A 412 19.79 -9.31 7.61
CA GLN A 412 20.00 -10.52 8.39
C GLN A 412 18.86 -11.53 8.20
N GLY A 413 19.22 -12.80 7.99
CA GLY A 413 18.28 -13.91 7.89
C GLY A 413 18.27 -14.57 6.51
N ASN A 414 17.56 -15.70 6.41
CA ASN A 414 17.48 -16.51 5.20
C ASN A 414 16.34 -16.10 4.25
N ARG A 415 15.65 -15.00 4.52
CA ARG A 415 14.59 -14.46 3.69
C ARG A 415 14.86 -13.00 3.39
N LEU A 416 14.82 -12.64 2.12
CA LEU A 416 15.01 -11.29 1.62
C LEU A 416 13.77 -10.88 0.83
N ALA A 417 13.04 -9.89 1.34
CA ALA A 417 11.92 -9.28 0.64
C ALA A 417 12.37 -7.98 -0.02
N LEU A 418 12.30 -7.92 -1.35
CA LEU A 418 12.68 -6.75 -2.13
C LEU A 418 11.44 -5.94 -2.53
N THR A 419 11.50 -4.62 -2.34
CA THR A 419 10.45 -3.67 -2.74
C THR A 419 10.90 -2.85 -3.96
N VAL A 420 9.95 -2.23 -4.65
CA VAL A 420 10.22 -1.48 -5.90
C VAL A 420 11.18 -0.31 -5.70
N ASP A 421 11.11 0.37 -4.56
CA ASP A 421 11.93 1.51 -4.16
C ASP A 421 13.39 1.13 -3.80
N GLN A 422 13.67 -0.16 -3.64
CA GLN A 422 15.01 -0.65 -3.36
C GLN A 422 15.82 -0.90 -4.63
N PHE A 423 15.23 -0.75 -5.82
CA PHE A 423 15.96 -0.87 -7.08
C PHE A 423 16.40 0.52 -7.58
N PRO A 424 17.54 0.61 -8.31
CA PRO A 424 18.09 1.88 -8.83
C PRO A 424 17.32 2.42 -10.05
N VAL A 425 16.00 2.25 -10.08
CA VAL A 425 15.09 2.75 -11.11
C VAL A 425 13.76 3.15 -10.48
N GLU A 426 13.09 4.14 -11.05
CA GLU A 426 11.72 4.48 -10.70
C GLU A 426 10.75 3.71 -11.62
N PHE A 427 9.87 2.91 -11.02
CA PHE A 427 8.86 2.15 -11.76
C PHE A 427 7.59 2.97 -11.96
N ILE A 428 7.20 3.16 -13.21
CA ILE A 428 5.98 3.88 -13.60
C ILE A 428 5.01 2.89 -14.22
N PRO A 429 4.06 2.36 -13.44
CA PRO A 429 3.09 1.41 -13.96
C PRO A 429 1.98 2.16 -14.71
N ILE A 430 1.66 1.67 -15.91
CA ILE A 430 0.59 2.19 -16.76
C ILE A 430 -0.33 1.01 -17.11
N GLN A 431 -1.61 1.13 -16.79
CA GLN A 431 -2.61 0.12 -17.06
C GLN A 431 -3.76 0.70 -17.89
N ALA A 432 -4.35 -0.09 -18.77
CA ALA A 432 -5.60 0.21 -19.44
C ALA A 432 -6.65 -0.87 -19.13
N SER A 433 -7.90 -0.45 -18.95
CA SER A 433 -8.99 -1.39 -18.72
C SER A 433 -9.31 -2.22 -19.97
N GLN A 434 -9.80 -3.44 -19.76
CA GLN A 434 -10.23 -4.30 -20.87
C GLN A 434 -11.36 -3.68 -21.70
N SER A 435 -12.24 -2.88 -21.08
CA SER A 435 -13.30 -2.14 -21.76
C SER A 435 -12.77 -1.06 -22.71
N LEU A 436 -11.67 -0.38 -22.35
CA LEU A 436 -10.98 0.57 -23.24
C LEU A 436 -10.28 -0.16 -24.37
N LEU A 437 -9.54 -1.22 -24.05
CA LEU A 437 -8.74 -1.98 -25.00
C LEU A 437 -9.59 -2.76 -26.01
N ALA A 438 -10.85 -3.06 -25.67
CA ALA A 438 -11.83 -3.58 -26.61
C ALA A 438 -12.19 -2.57 -27.71
N LEU A 439 -12.10 -1.26 -27.44
CA LEU A 439 -12.47 -0.19 -28.37
C LEU A 439 -11.27 0.45 -29.07
N ALA A 440 -10.15 0.61 -28.36
CA ALA A 440 -9.02 1.38 -28.84
C ALA A 440 -7.70 0.64 -28.56
N SER A 441 -6.74 0.78 -29.46
CA SER A 441 -5.34 0.49 -29.15
C SER A 441 -4.71 1.71 -28.50
N ILE A 442 -3.99 1.51 -27.40
CA ILE A 442 -3.33 2.60 -26.70
C ILE A 442 -1.85 2.58 -27.06
N GLN A 443 -1.34 3.72 -27.50
CA GLN A 443 0.08 3.96 -27.68
C GLN A 443 0.48 5.12 -26.78
N GLY A 444 1.70 5.09 -26.28
CA GLY A 444 2.22 6.22 -25.51
C GLY A 444 3.72 6.34 -25.61
N VAL A 445 4.22 7.51 -25.25
CA VAL A 445 5.64 7.81 -25.18
C VAL A 445 5.91 8.48 -23.85
N CYS A 446 6.80 7.88 -23.08
CA CYS A 446 7.38 8.52 -21.91
C CYS A 446 8.66 9.23 -22.33
N ARG A 447 8.81 10.50 -21.96
CA ARG A 447 10.00 11.32 -22.20
C ARG A 447 10.54 11.83 -20.87
N TRP A 448 11.86 11.88 -20.73
CA TRP A 448 12.52 12.42 -19.55
C TRP A 448 13.84 13.08 -19.94
N GLN A 449 14.34 13.94 -19.07
CA GLN A 449 15.70 14.48 -19.18
C GLN A 449 16.63 13.73 -18.24
N GLN A 450 17.82 13.40 -18.72
CA GLN A 450 18.88 12.75 -17.94
C GLN A 450 20.21 13.39 -18.32
N ALA A 451 20.80 14.13 -17.37
CA ALA A 451 21.95 15.00 -17.62
C ALA A 451 21.72 15.89 -18.87
N ASP A 452 22.56 15.78 -19.90
CA ASP A 452 22.46 16.55 -21.15
C ASP A 452 21.70 15.82 -22.27
N THR A 453 20.99 14.74 -21.97
CA THR A 453 20.28 13.91 -22.96
C THR A 453 18.79 13.78 -22.67
N VAL A 454 17.98 13.70 -23.74
CA VAL A 454 16.54 13.40 -23.65
C VAL A 454 16.35 11.91 -23.86
N GLY A 455 15.87 11.22 -22.84
CA GLY A 455 15.44 9.85 -22.92
C GLY A 455 13.99 9.75 -23.41
N GLN A 456 13.69 8.70 -24.18
CA GLN A 456 12.32 8.38 -24.57
C GLN A 456 12.09 6.88 -24.61
N GLN A 457 10.89 6.46 -24.22
CA GLN A 457 10.44 5.08 -24.26
C GLN A 457 8.99 5.03 -24.74
N ALA A 458 8.79 4.41 -25.91
CA ALA A 458 7.47 4.17 -26.45
C ALA A 458 6.88 2.89 -25.85
N PHE A 459 5.58 2.87 -25.62
CA PHE A 459 4.85 1.71 -25.13
C PHE A 459 3.50 1.57 -25.85
N ALA A 460 2.93 0.37 -25.76
CA ALA A 460 1.58 0.10 -26.21
C ALA A 460 0.86 -0.76 -25.19
N LEU A 461 -0.45 -0.56 -25.05
CA LEU A 461 -1.32 -1.43 -24.28
C LEU A 461 -2.32 -2.07 -25.24
N THR A 462 -2.47 -3.39 -25.13
CA THR A 462 -3.39 -4.22 -25.93
C THR A 462 -4.23 -5.09 -25.01
N PRO A 463 -5.33 -5.72 -25.48
CA PRO A 463 -6.10 -6.65 -24.64
C PRO A 463 -5.26 -7.76 -24.02
N GLU A 464 -4.23 -8.22 -24.73
CA GLU A 464 -3.28 -9.25 -24.28
C GLU A 464 -2.21 -8.70 -23.34
N GLN A 465 -1.92 -7.40 -23.43
CA GLN A 465 -0.98 -6.68 -22.56
C GLN A 465 -1.65 -5.40 -22.00
N PRO A 466 -2.58 -5.54 -21.05
CA PRO A 466 -3.36 -4.41 -20.53
C PRO A 466 -2.57 -3.57 -19.53
N GLU A 467 -1.42 -4.05 -19.06
CA GLU A 467 -0.54 -3.35 -18.15
C GLU A 467 0.91 -3.37 -18.66
N ILE A 468 1.61 -2.28 -18.41
CA ILE A 468 3.04 -2.17 -18.63
C ILE A 468 3.64 -1.34 -17.50
N THR A 469 4.93 -1.51 -17.25
CA THR A 469 5.67 -0.68 -16.31
C THR A 469 6.92 -0.19 -17.02
N LEU A 470 7.05 1.14 -17.06
CA LEU A 470 8.23 1.81 -17.57
C LEU A 470 9.24 1.92 -16.42
N ALA A 471 10.52 1.84 -16.74
CA ALA A 471 11.60 1.99 -15.78
C ALA A 471 12.36 3.27 -16.11
N LEU A 472 12.23 4.29 -15.26
CA LEU A 472 13.04 5.50 -15.38
C LEU A 472 14.36 5.31 -14.63
N PRO A 473 15.49 5.73 -15.20
CA PRO A 473 16.76 5.71 -14.50
C PRO A 473 16.76 6.71 -13.33
N GLU A 474 17.52 6.39 -12.28
CA GLU A 474 17.72 7.29 -11.15
C GLU A 474 18.29 8.65 -11.61
N GLY A 475 17.68 9.74 -11.15
CA GLY A 475 18.04 11.11 -11.55
C GLY A 475 17.36 11.63 -12.82
N ALA A 476 16.39 10.91 -13.38
CA ALA A 476 15.50 11.46 -14.41
C ALA A 476 14.71 12.66 -13.86
N ILE A 477 14.67 13.75 -14.63
CA ILE A 477 13.89 14.96 -14.30
C ILE A 477 12.90 15.28 -15.42
N ASP A 478 11.84 16.02 -15.08
CA ASP A 478 10.78 16.45 -15.99
C ASP A 478 10.18 15.31 -16.82
N ALA A 479 10.03 14.14 -16.20
CA ALA A 479 9.47 12.97 -16.87
C ALA A 479 7.97 13.19 -17.17
N THR A 480 7.59 13.00 -18.43
CA THR A 480 6.23 13.18 -18.93
C THR A 480 5.79 11.98 -19.76
N VAL A 481 4.49 11.67 -19.72
CA VAL A 481 3.87 10.60 -20.51
C VAL A 481 2.81 11.23 -21.42
N GLU A 482 2.94 10.96 -22.70
CA GLU A 482 1.97 11.28 -23.75
C GLU A 482 1.27 10.01 -24.20
N ILE A 483 -0.04 10.09 -24.42
CA ILE A 483 -0.88 8.92 -24.69
C ILE A 483 -1.82 9.24 -25.84
N THR A 484 -1.87 8.32 -26.79
CA THR A 484 -2.76 8.35 -27.94
C THR A 484 -3.59 7.08 -27.94
N ALA A 485 -4.90 7.23 -27.82
CA ALA A 485 -5.86 6.15 -28.03
C ALA A 485 -6.33 6.18 -29.49
N CYS A 486 -6.13 5.10 -30.22
CA CYS A 486 -6.60 4.95 -31.61
C CYS A 486 -7.79 3.99 -31.62
N ASP A 487 -8.94 4.43 -32.12
CA ASP A 487 -10.13 3.60 -32.30
C ASP A 487 -9.79 2.38 -33.20
N ARG A 488 -10.24 1.18 -32.82
CA ARG A 488 -9.98 -0.04 -33.59
C ARG A 488 -10.89 -0.17 -34.82
N GLN A 489 -12.00 0.55 -34.86
CA GLN A 489 -13.01 0.49 -35.92
C GLN A 489 -13.00 1.71 -36.84
N SER A 490 -12.25 2.77 -36.49
CA SER A 490 -12.16 4.00 -37.29
C SER A 490 -10.78 4.65 -37.18
N ASP A 491 -10.42 5.56 -38.10
CA ASP A 491 -9.16 6.34 -38.02
C ASP A 491 -9.20 7.47 -36.97
N ARG A 492 -10.16 7.43 -36.04
CA ARG A 492 -10.25 8.42 -34.96
C ARG A 492 -9.19 8.15 -33.91
N HIS A 493 -8.50 9.21 -33.49
CA HIS A 493 -7.54 9.16 -32.40
C HIS A 493 -7.87 10.24 -31.37
N LEU A 494 -7.63 9.91 -30.10
CA LEU A 494 -7.69 10.82 -28.98
C LEU A 494 -6.28 10.91 -28.40
N GLN A 495 -5.69 12.10 -28.47
CA GLN A 495 -4.40 12.38 -27.84
C GLN A 495 -4.64 13.13 -26.53
N LEU A 496 -4.05 12.63 -25.45
CA LEU A 496 -4.04 13.31 -24.16
C LEU A 496 -2.86 14.28 -24.10
N GLU A 497 -3.06 15.42 -23.44
CA GLU A 497 -1.97 16.35 -23.12
C GLU A 497 -0.88 15.64 -22.29
N PRO A 498 0.40 16.04 -22.43
CA PRO A 498 1.48 15.47 -21.63
C PRO A 498 1.20 15.58 -20.14
N ARG A 499 1.30 14.46 -19.42
CA ARG A 499 1.11 14.41 -17.96
C ARG A 499 2.41 14.02 -17.25
N PRO A 500 2.61 14.40 -15.99
CA PRO A 500 3.73 13.91 -15.19
C PRO A 500 3.77 12.38 -15.19
N ALA A 501 4.97 11.82 -15.42
CA ALA A 501 5.17 10.38 -15.47
C ALA A 501 5.01 9.78 -14.07
N THR A 502 3.80 9.30 -13.79
CA THR A 502 3.38 8.69 -12.51
C THR A 502 2.49 7.49 -12.81
N GLY A 503 2.22 6.66 -11.80
CA GLY A 503 1.33 5.50 -11.96
C GLY A 503 -0.02 5.91 -12.56
N LEU A 504 -0.39 5.33 -13.70
CA LEU A 504 -1.56 5.74 -14.48
C LEU A 504 -2.47 4.57 -14.81
N ARG A 505 -3.77 4.76 -14.62
CA ARG A 505 -4.80 3.82 -15.06
C ARG A 505 -5.73 4.50 -16.06
N LEU A 506 -5.75 3.99 -17.28
CA LEU A 506 -6.62 4.41 -18.38
C LEU A 506 -7.87 3.54 -18.37
N ASP A 507 -9.04 4.15 -18.50
CA ASP A 507 -10.28 3.41 -18.63
C ASP A 507 -11.14 4.03 -19.73
N ARG A 508 -12.07 3.23 -20.25
CA ARG A 508 -13.12 3.73 -21.13
C ARG A 508 -14.00 4.58 -20.25
N ILE A 509 -14.03 5.86 -20.53
CA ILE A 509 -15.04 6.76 -20.00
C ILE A 509 -16.32 6.44 -20.82
N PRO A 510 -17.35 5.79 -20.26
CA PRO A 510 -18.54 5.34 -20.99
C PRO A 510 -19.19 6.38 -21.88
#